data_AF-A0A2H9MMN1-F1
#
_entry.id   AF-A0A2H9MMN1-F1
#
_cell.length_a   1.000
_cell.length_b   1.000
_cell.length_c   1.000
_cell.angle_alpha   90.00
_cell.angle_beta   90.00
_cell.angle_gamma   90.00
#
_symmetry.space_group_name_H-M   'P 1'
#
loop_
_entity.id
_entity.type
_entity.pdbx_description
1 polymer ?
#
loop_
_entity_poly.entity_id
_entity_poly.type
_entity_poly.pdbx_seq_one_letter_code
_entity_poly.pdbx_strand_id
1 'polypeptide(L)'
;EAKINSYDLRREIEITYIKLFGEIDFIEANLRFFPNFSLQNKMIIQVARTSLEKLKVVFGWIKKINEKEVLLHCVLVSGTIKTCKQFLKNSV
;
A
#
# COMPACT_ATOMS: atom_id res chain seq x y z
N GLU A 1 -11.94 -16.94 4.93
CA GLU A 1 -12.01 -15.48 5.18
C GLU A 1 -12.09 -14.74 3.86
N ALA A 2 -13.03 -13.80 3.72
CA ALA A 2 -13.27 -13.10 2.46
C ALA A 2 -12.14 -12.09 2.19
N LYS A 3 -11.24 -12.45 1.29
CA LYS A 3 -10.04 -11.69 0.89
C LYS A 3 -10.42 -10.29 0.37
N ILE A 4 -9.74 -9.26 0.85
CA ILE A 4 -9.89 -7.89 0.31
C ILE A 4 -9.33 -7.88 -1.11
N ASN A 5 -10.09 -7.32 -2.05
CA ASN A 5 -9.63 -7.19 -3.43
C ASN A 5 -8.52 -6.13 -3.49
N SER A 6 -7.45 -6.44 -4.20
CA SER A 6 -6.35 -5.50 -4.48
C SER A 6 -6.82 -4.19 -5.12
N TYR A 7 -7.88 -4.23 -5.92
CA TYR A 7 -8.47 -3.06 -6.55
C TYR A 7 -9.10 -2.11 -5.51
N ASP A 8 -9.87 -2.67 -4.57
CA ASP A 8 -10.53 -1.88 -3.54
C ASP A 8 -9.50 -1.22 -2.60
N LEU A 9 -8.48 -1.99 -2.20
CA LEU A 9 -7.40 -1.45 -1.38
C LEU A 9 -6.62 -0.35 -2.11
N ARG A 10 -6.30 -0.55 -3.39
CA ARG A 10 -5.65 0.47 -4.22
C ARG A 10 -6.48 1.75 -4.26
N ARG A 11 -7.77 1.62 -4.58
CA ARG A 11 -8.70 2.75 -4.66
C ARG A 11 -8.77 3.50 -3.34
N GLU A 12 -8.86 2.80 -2.21
CA GLU A 12 -8.94 3.42 -0.90
C GLU A 12 -7.65 4.18 -0.52
N ILE A 13 -6.48 3.62 -0.88
CA ILE A 13 -5.17 4.28 -0.71
C ILE A 13 -5.12 5.57 -1.53
N GLU A 14 -5.50 5.51 -2.81
CA GLU A 14 -5.46 6.68 -3.70
C GLU A 14 -6.40 7.79 -3.19
N ILE A 15 -7.66 7.46 -2.85
CA ILE A 15 -8.64 8.41 -2.30
C ILE A 15 -8.14 9.03 -1.00
N THR A 16 -7.65 8.20 -0.08
CA THR A 16 -7.17 8.69 1.22
C THR A 16 -5.93 9.57 1.08
N TYR A 17 -5.02 9.22 0.17
CA TYR A 17 -3.84 10.03 -0.12
C TYR A 17 -4.23 11.42 -0.62
N ILE A 18 -5.10 11.49 -1.63
CA ILE A 18 -5.59 12.75 -2.19
C ILE A 18 -6.32 13.56 -1.12
N LYS A 19 -7.13 12.91 -0.27
CA LYS A 19 -7.86 13.58 0.81
C LYS A 19 -6.92 14.23 1.85
N LEU A 20 -5.80 13.58 2.18
CA LEU A 20 -4.88 14.05 3.22
C LEU A 20 -3.87 15.09 2.70
N PHE A 21 -3.42 14.96 1.45
CA PHE A 21 -2.28 15.72 0.93
C PHE A 21 -2.57 16.48 -0.38
N GLY A 22 -3.70 16.21 -1.04
CA GLY A 22 -4.07 16.82 -2.32
C GLY A 22 -3.54 16.09 -3.54
N GLU A 23 -4.00 16.51 -4.72
CA GLU A 23 -3.71 15.85 -6.00
C GLU A 23 -2.26 16.03 -6.45
N ILE A 24 -1.66 17.20 -6.21
CA ILE A 24 -0.27 17.49 -6.58
C ILE A 24 0.67 16.51 -5.88
N ASP A 25 0.50 16.37 -4.56
CA ASP A 25 1.29 15.43 -3.75
C ASP A 25 1.08 13.97 -4.15
N PHE A 26 -0.15 13.61 -4.54
CA PHE A 26 -0.45 12.28 -5.04
C PHE A 26 0.28 11.97 -6.35
N ILE A 27 0.31 12.93 -7.28
CA ILE A 27 1.04 12.80 -8.55
C ILE A 27 2.55 12.65 -8.27
N GLU A 28 3.11 13.49 -7.39
CA GLU A 28 4.52 13.42 -7.00
C GLU A 28 4.88 12.11 -6.29
N ALA A 29 3.95 11.53 -5.53
CA ALA A 29 4.14 10.24 -4.89
C ALA A 29 4.38 9.10 -5.89
N ASN A 30 3.90 9.23 -7.14
CA ASN A 30 4.11 8.28 -8.23
C ASN A 30 3.88 6.82 -7.80
N LEU A 31 2.73 6.57 -7.18
CA LEU A 31 2.39 5.27 -6.61
C LEU A 31 2.25 4.21 -7.71
N ARG A 32 2.91 3.06 -7.51
CA ARG A 32 2.74 1.88 -8.38
C ARG A 32 2.48 0.64 -7.54
N PHE A 33 1.43 -0.08 -7.90
CA PHE A 33 0.98 -1.28 -7.20
C PHE A 33 1.39 -2.52 -7.98
N PHE A 34 2.06 -3.48 -7.33
CA PHE A 34 2.49 -4.71 -8.00
C PHE A 34 1.45 -5.83 -7.81
N PRO A 35 1.06 -6.53 -8.89
CA PRO A 35 -0.13 -7.41 -8.92
C PRO A 35 -0.03 -8.73 -8.14
N ASN A 36 1.03 -8.99 -7.37
CA ASN A 36 1.24 -10.28 -6.69
C ASN A 36 0.58 -10.37 -5.30
N PHE A 37 -0.73 -10.08 -5.24
CA PHE A 37 -1.55 -10.18 -4.04
C PHE A 37 -2.04 -11.62 -3.81
N SER A 38 -1.14 -12.58 -3.60
CA SER A 38 -1.56 -13.99 -3.57
C SER A 38 -1.25 -14.74 -2.28
N LEU A 39 -0.10 -14.51 -1.66
CA LEU A 39 0.29 -15.23 -0.45
C LEU A 39 0.22 -14.25 0.73
N GLN A 40 -0.77 -14.41 1.62
CA GLN A 40 -0.80 -13.84 2.98
C GLN A 40 -1.17 -12.35 3.18
N ASN A 41 -2.10 -11.76 2.42
CA ASN A 41 -2.54 -10.36 2.63
C ASN A 41 -1.41 -9.30 2.54
N LYS A 42 -0.36 -9.59 1.77
CA LYS A 42 0.77 -8.68 1.55
C LYS A 42 0.74 -8.09 0.14
N MET A 43 1.22 -6.85 0.02
CA MET A 43 1.35 -6.12 -1.24
C MET A 43 2.66 -5.37 -1.30
N ILE A 44 3.21 -5.22 -2.50
CA ILE A 44 4.32 -4.31 -2.76
C ILE A 44 3.73 -3.05 -3.40
N ILE A 45 4.00 -1.91 -2.78
CA ILE A 45 3.72 -0.58 -3.33
C ILE A 45 5.07 0.10 -3.53
N GLN A 46 5.31 0.63 -4.72
CA GLN A 46 6.39 1.56 -4.98
C GLN A 46 5.87 2.98 -4.84
N VAL A 47 6.71 3.85 -4.26
CA VAL A 47 6.42 5.25 -4.00
C VAL A 47 7.70 6.06 -4.18
N ALA A 48 7.59 7.33 -4.52
CA ALA A 48 8.70 8.27 -4.48
C ALA A 48 9.29 8.34 -3.06
N ARG A 49 10.62 8.44 -2.95
CA ARG A 49 11.31 8.43 -1.65
C ARG A 49 10.82 9.54 -0.72
N THR A 50 10.55 10.72 -1.27
CA THR A 50 10.02 11.90 -0.56
C THR A 50 8.61 11.70 -0.01
N SER A 51 7.84 10.78 -0.59
CA SER A 51 6.43 10.53 -0.27
C SER A 51 6.21 9.28 0.59
N LEU A 52 7.29 8.60 0.99
CA LEU A 52 7.22 7.37 1.79
C LEU A 52 6.52 7.58 3.13
N GLU A 53 6.88 8.63 3.88
CA GLU A 53 6.28 8.88 5.20
C GLU A 53 4.80 9.30 5.07
N LYS A 54 4.47 10.10 4.06
CA LYS A 54 3.07 10.42 3.71
C LYS A 54 2.26 9.15 3.46
N LEU A 55 2.81 8.20 2.69
CA LEU A 55 2.15 6.93 2.41
C LEU A 55 1.92 6.09 3.69
N LYS A 56 2.85 6.10 4.64
CA LYS A 56 2.65 5.42 5.94
C LYS A 56 1.51 6.07 6.75
N VAL A 57 1.39 7.39 6.72
CA VAL A 57 0.27 8.11 7.34
C VAL A 57 -1.05 7.69 6.69
N VAL A 58 -1.09 7.58 5.36
CA VAL A 58 -2.28 7.07 4.64
C VAL A 58 -2.68 5.69 5.16
N PHE A 59 -1.72 4.77 5.34
CA PHE A 59 -2.02 3.43 5.87
C PHE A 59 -2.65 3.47 7.27
N GLY A 60 -2.16 4.33 8.16
CA GLY A 60 -2.71 4.50 9.50
C GLY A 60 -4.11 5.14 9.51
N TRP A 61 -4.48 5.87 8.45
CA TRP A 61 -5.78 6.52 8.34
C TRP A 61 -6.89 5.57 7.86
N ILE A 62 -6.55 4.57 7.06
CA ILE A 62 -7.50 3.60 6.50
C ILE A 62 -7.88 2.58 7.58
N LYS A 63 -9.07 2.73 8.15
CA LYS A 63 -9.62 1.82 9.17
C LYS A 63 -10.61 0.81 8.61
N LYS A 64 -11.17 1.05 7.43
CA LYS A 64 -12.26 0.27 6.86
C LYS A 64 -12.18 0.23 5.34
N ILE A 65 -12.36 -0.95 4.74
CA ILE A 65 -12.44 -1.15 3.27
C ILE A 65 -13.64 -2.06 3.01
N ASN A 66 -14.60 -1.61 2.18
CA ASN A 66 -15.82 -2.38 1.85
C ASN A 66 -16.47 -3.03 3.07
N GLU A 67 -16.75 -2.19 4.05
CA GLU A 67 -17.38 -2.56 5.32
C GLU A 67 -16.55 -3.40 6.31
N LYS A 68 -15.36 -3.84 5.93
CA LYS A 68 -14.47 -4.62 6.79
C LYS A 68 -13.46 -3.73 7.49
N GLU A 69 -13.31 -3.91 8.79
CA GLU A 69 -12.23 -3.28 9.55
C GLU A 69 -10.88 -3.84 9.10
N VAL A 70 -9.90 -2.95 8.94
CA VAL A 70 -8.57 -3.30 8.46
C VAL A 70 -7.50 -2.57 9.24
N LEU A 71 -6.34 -3.21 9.33
CA LEU A 71 -5.10 -2.58 9.79
C LEU A 71 -4.05 -2.76 8.70
N LEU A 72 -3.61 -1.65 8.11
CA LEU A 72 -2.55 -1.64 7.12
C LEU A 72 -1.22 -1.34 7.81
N HIS A 73 -0.24 -2.21 7.61
CA HIS A 73 1.08 -2.06 8.22
C HIS A 73 2.19 -2.26 7.19
N CYS A 74 3.14 -1.32 7.16
CA CYS A 74 4.32 -1.41 6.32
C CYS A 74 5.38 -2.27 7.01
N VAL A 75 5.51 -3.53 6.56
CA VAL A 75 6.45 -4.51 7.15
C VAL A 75 7.89 -4.38 6.67
N LEU A 76 8.10 -3.85 5.46
CA LEU A 76 9.42 -3.72 4.85
C LEU A 76 9.44 -2.53 3.87
N VAL A 77 10.53 -1.76 3.93
CA VAL A 77 10.90 -0.77 2.92
C VAL A 77 12.22 -1.19 2.28
N SER A 78 12.30 -1.12 0.96
CA SER A 78 13.52 -1.41 0.21
C SER A 78 13.56 -0.56 -1.06
N GLY A 79 14.77 -0.19 -1.48
CA GLY A 79 14.99 0.49 -2.76
C GLY A 79 14.77 -0.40 -3.98
N THR A 80 14.73 -1.72 -3.82
CA THR A 80 14.52 -2.66 -4.93
C THR A 80 13.36 -3.62 -4.69
N ILE A 81 12.59 -3.86 -5.76
CA ILE A 81 11.47 -4.81 -5.80
C ILE A 81 11.98 -6.25 -5.56
N LYS A 82 13.21 -6.57 -5.99
CA LYS A 82 13.80 -7.91 -5.81
C LYS A 82 13.90 -8.27 -4.33
N THR A 83 14.38 -7.36 -3.49
CA THR A 83 14.46 -7.57 -2.03
C THR A 83 13.08 -7.77 -1.42
N CYS A 84 12.08 -6.96 -1.81
CA CYS A 84 10.70 -7.13 -1.33
C CYS A 84 10.13 -8.50 -1.73
N LYS A 85 10.34 -8.93 -2.97
CA LYS A 85 9.92 -10.26 -3.44
C LYS A 85 10.61 -11.38 -2.69
N GLN A 86 11.90 -11.25 -2.37
CA GLN A 86 12.63 -12.25 -1.60
C GLN A 86 12.11 -12.33 -0.16
N PHE A 87 11.85 -11.19 0.48
CA PHE A 87 11.23 -11.15 1.80
C PHE A 87 9.86 -11.86 1.82
N LEU A 88 9.01 -11.60 0.81
CA LEU A 88 7.72 -12.27 0.69
C LEU A 88 7.84 -13.79 0.53
N LYS A 89 8.85 -14.28 -0.20
CA LYS A 89 9.11 -15.71 -0.35
C LYS A 89 9.58 -16.37 0.94
N ASN A 90 10.42 -15.69 1.72
CA ASN A 90 10.98 -16.21 2.97
C ASN A 90 10.03 -16.10 4.17
N SER A 91 8.91 -15.38 4.02
CA SER A 91 7.88 -15.26 5.05
C SER A 91 6.80 -16.34 4.95
N VAL A 92 7.04 -17.37 4.13
CA VAL A 92 6.19 -18.57 3.93
C VAL A 92 6.79 -19.68 4.78
#